data_AF-A0A3L6TQU6-F1
#
_entry.id   AF-A0A3L6TQU6-F1
#
_cell.length_a   1.000
_cell.length_b   1.000
_cell.length_c   1.000
_cell.angle_alpha   90.00
_cell.angle_beta   90.00
_cell.angle_gamma   90.00
#
_symmetry.space_group_name_H-M   'P 1'
#
loop_
_entity.id
_entity.type
_entity.pdbx_description
1 polymer ?
#
loop_
_entity_poly.entity_id
_entity_poly.type
_entity_poly.pdbx_seq_one_letter_code
_entity_poly.pdbx_strand_id
1 'polypeptide(L)'
;MAASGEEQQAAVRVIGGWASHYAIRVYVALRLKGVDCHMMDCPASVVLRGVTNGDKDEAAAQVSTALQHLEEAFVKCSQGRSYFGGDNMGFLDIVLGSHLGWLKAAEKIAGVKVLDESKLPELTAWADRFYAHHAVRDVMPETGRLVQFNTYLIGVLKAKASSK
;
A
#
# COMPACT_ATOMS: atom_id res chain seq x y z
N MET A 1 5.95 26.76 41.85
CA MET A 1 4.66 26.12 41.57
C MET A 1 4.67 25.67 40.13
N ALA A 2 4.76 24.36 39.92
CA ALA A 2 4.65 23.74 38.61
C ALA A 2 3.18 23.62 38.22
N ALA A 3 2.88 23.87 36.94
CA ALA A 3 1.82 23.23 36.17
C ALA A 3 1.93 23.68 34.70
N SER A 4 3.00 23.26 34.02
CA SER A 4 2.98 23.08 32.57
C SER A 4 2.25 21.78 32.29
N GLY A 5 0.96 21.88 32.00
CA GLY A 5 0.10 20.75 31.66
C GLY A 5 -0.66 21.08 30.39
N GLU A 6 0.06 21.36 29.30
CA GLU A 6 -0.50 21.14 27.97
C GLU A 6 -0.63 19.63 27.81
N GLU A 7 -1.85 19.14 28.01
CA GLU A 7 -2.27 17.80 27.63
C GLU A 7 -1.93 17.59 26.16
N GLN A 8 -0.82 16.88 25.94
CA GLN A 8 -0.50 16.21 24.70
C GLN A 8 -1.68 15.27 24.38
N GLN A 9 -2.66 15.77 23.61
CA GLN A 9 -3.82 15.02 23.13
C GLN A 9 -3.31 13.69 22.55
N ALA A 10 -3.73 12.58 23.17
CA ALA A 10 -3.14 11.27 22.96
C ALA A 10 -3.10 10.87 21.48
N ALA A 11 -1.90 10.89 20.88
CA ALA A 11 -1.68 10.39 19.52
C ALA A 11 -2.05 8.89 19.48
N VAL A 12 -2.98 8.52 18.61
CA VAL A 12 -3.37 7.12 18.43
C VAL A 12 -2.15 6.33 17.95
N ARG A 13 -1.83 5.24 18.64
CA ARG A 13 -0.68 4.38 18.31
C ARG A 13 -1.15 3.21 17.46
N VAL A 14 -0.71 3.16 16.22
CA VAL A 14 -1.00 2.04 15.31
C VAL A 14 0.15 1.05 15.40
N ILE A 15 -0.16 -0.18 15.82
CA ILE A 15 0.82 -1.28 15.84
C ILE A 15 0.92 -1.86 14.42
N GLY A 16 2.09 -1.69 13.80
CA GLY A 16 2.34 -2.20 12.45
C GLY A 16 3.63 -1.64 11.86
N GLY A 17 4.22 -2.36 10.91
CA GLY A 17 5.42 -1.90 10.23
C GLY A 17 5.12 -0.96 9.06
N TRP A 18 6.04 -0.03 8.80
CA TRP A 18 5.96 0.92 7.67
C TRP A 18 5.80 0.26 6.29
N ALA A 19 6.24 -0.99 6.15
CA ALA A 19 6.11 -1.76 4.91
C ALA A 19 4.79 -2.56 4.84
N SER A 20 3.95 -2.56 5.87
CA SER A 20 2.70 -3.34 5.88
C SER A 20 1.58 -2.54 5.21
N HIS A 21 1.11 -3.01 4.05
CA HIS A 21 -0.05 -2.41 3.39
C HIS A 21 -1.31 -2.49 4.29
N TYR A 22 -1.43 -3.49 5.18
CA TYR A 22 -2.51 -3.52 6.18
C TYR A 22 -2.42 -2.37 7.19
N ALA A 23 -1.21 -2.05 7.67
CA ALA A 23 -1.02 -0.93 8.59
C ALA A 23 -1.25 0.42 7.90
N ILE A 24 -0.83 0.55 6.64
CA ILE A 24 -1.06 1.73 5.81
C ILE A 24 -2.57 2.03 5.68
N ARG A 25 -3.44 1.01 5.53
CA ARG A 25 -4.90 1.22 5.49
C ARG A 25 -5.41 1.94 6.72
N VAL A 26 -4.98 1.51 7.91
CA VAL A 26 -5.40 2.11 9.18
C VAL A 26 -4.90 3.55 9.28
N TYR A 27 -3.64 3.79 8.89
CA TYR A 27 -3.02 5.09 8.98
C TYR A 27 -3.68 6.13 8.06
N VAL A 28 -3.92 5.77 6.79
CA VAL A 28 -4.62 6.64 5.84
C VAL A 28 -6.05 6.91 6.33
N ALA A 29 -6.77 5.90 6.83
CA ALA A 29 -8.11 6.08 7.35
C ALA A 29 -8.18 7.02 8.57
N LEU A 30 -7.19 6.96 9.48
CA LEU A 30 -7.12 7.86 10.62
C LEU A 30 -6.79 9.30 10.20
N ARG A 31 -5.85 9.48 9.26
CA ARG A 31 -5.52 10.82 8.74
C ARG A 31 -6.68 11.47 8.00
N LEU A 32 -7.45 10.70 7.22
CA LEU A 32 -8.68 11.20 6.57
C LEU A 32 -9.73 11.65 7.59
N LYS A 33 -9.71 11.12 8.82
CA LYS A 33 -10.58 11.55 9.92
C LYS A 33 -9.99 12.68 10.77
N GLY A 34 -8.85 13.25 10.39
CA GLY A 34 -8.16 14.27 11.16
C GLY A 34 -7.54 13.77 12.47
N VAL A 35 -7.30 12.46 12.59
CA VAL A 35 -6.69 11.87 13.78
C VAL A 35 -5.20 11.66 13.55
N ASP A 36 -4.39 12.40 14.31
CA ASP A 36 -2.95 12.21 14.32
C ASP A 36 -2.59 10.85 14.92
N CYS A 37 -1.80 10.10 14.16
CA CYS A 37 -1.34 8.78 14.56
C CYS A 37 0.15 8.60 14.29
N HIS A 38 0.77 7.77 15.12
CA HIS A 38 2.18 7.40 14.98
C HIS A 38 2.28 5.90 14.74
N MET A 39 3.11 5.53 13.76
CA MET A 39 3.45 4.13 13.52
C MET A 39 4.43 3.67 14.59
N MET A 40 4.08 2.60 15.30
CA MET A 40 5.03 1.93 16.17
C MET A 40 5.73 0.84 15.38
N ASP A 41 7.01 1.04 15.09
CA ASP A 41 7.86 0.01 14.50
C ASP A 41 7.83 -1.24 15.39
N CYS A 42 7.17 -2.28 14.91
CA CYS A 42 7.17 -3.58 15.56
C CYS A 42 8.47 -4.31 15.18
N PRO A 43 9.36 -4.65 16.14
CA PRO A 43 10.62 -5.35 15.84
C PRO A 43 10.42 -6.77 15.30
N ALA A 44 9.19 -7.29 15.27
CA ALA A 44 8.86 -8.60 14.74
C ALA A 44 8.52 -8.53 13.24
N SER A 45 9.54 -8.35 12.40
CA SER A 45 9.43 -8.42 10.95
C SER A 45 9.39 -9.87 10.44
N VAL A 46 8.38 -10.68 10.81
CA VAL A 46 8.10 -11.96 10.14
C VAL A 46 6.63 -12.32 10.26
N VAL A 47 5.74 -11.72 9.46
CA VAL A 47 4.53 -12.43 9.01
C VAL A 47 4.17 -11.95 7.62
N LEU A 48 4.72 -12.61 6.60
CA LEU A 48 4.09 -12.84 5.30
C LEU A 48 4.80 -14.04 4.68
N ARG A 49 4.33 -15.24 5.06
CA ARG A 49 4.68 -16.48 4.38
C ARG A 49 3.77 -16.59 3.16
N GLY A 50 4.38 -16.59 1.99
CA GLY A 50 3.74 -16.88 0.72
C GLY A 50 4.82 -17.05 -0.34
N VAL A 51 5.56 -18.17 -0.29
CA VAL A 51 6.32 -18.61 -1.47
C VAL A 51 5.29 -19.28 -2.36
N THR A 52 4.75 -18.54 -3.33
CA THR A 52 3.96 -19.16 -4.39
C THR A 52 4.92 -19.91 -5.29
N ASN A 53 4.95 -21.24 -5.17
CA ASN A 53 5.43 -22.09 -6.25
C ASN A 53 4.33 -22.09 -7.32
N GLY A 54 4.35 -21.09 -8.18
CA GLY A 54 3.41 -20.93 -9.28
C GLY A 54 4.15 -20.51 -10.53
N ASP A 55 3.57 -20.81 -11.69
CA ASP A 55 4.05 -20.29 -12.96
C ASP A 55 3.94 -18.76 -12.93
N LYS A 56 5.08 -18.08 -13.16
CA LYS A 56 5.14 -16.62 -13.14
C LYS A 56 4.30 -16.02 -14.25
N ASP A 57 4.18 -16.70 -15.38
CA ASP A 57 3.43 -16.24 -16.54
C ASP A 57 1.92 -16.37 -16.28
N GLU A 58 1.48 -17.46 -15.65
CA GLU A 58 0.09 -17.63 -15.23
C GLU A 58 -0.31 -16.58 -14.18
N ALA A 59 0.52 -16.38 -13.15
CA ALA A 59 0.27 -15.37 -12.13
C ALA A 59 0.22 -13.96 -12.73
N ALA A 60 1.11 -13.64 -13.68
CA ALA A 60 1.09 -12.36 -14.39
C ALA A 60 -0.20 -12.18 -15.23
N ALA A 61 -0.64 -13.23 -15.92
CA ALA A 61 -1.89 -13.22 -16.68
C ALA A 61 -3.11 -13.01 -15.77
N GLN A 62 -3.17 -13.71 -14.63
CA GLN A 62 -4.25 -13.54 -13.64
C GLN A 62 -4.30 -12.11 -13.09
N VAL A 63 -3.14 -11.53 -12.76
CA VAL A 63 -3.05 -10.14 -12.29
C VAL A 63 -3.51 -9.16 -13.38
N SER A 64 -3.07 -9.36 -14.63
CA SER A 64 -3.49 -8.52 -15.76
C SER A 64 -5.00 -8.54 -15.96
N THR A 65 -5.62 -9.73 -15.97
CA THR A 65 -7.07 -9.89 -16.09
C THR A 65 -7.80 -9.25 -14.91
N ALA A 66 -7.32 -9.44 -13.68
CA ALA A 66 -7.91 -8.83 -12.50
C ALA A 66 -7.86 -7.29 -12.54
N LEU A 67 -6.78 -6.71 -13.07
CA LEU A 67 -6.65 -5.26 -13.22
C LEU A 67 -7.60 -4.70 -14.28
N GLN A 68 -7.84 -5.41 -15.38
CA GLN A 68 -8.82 -5.02 -16.38
C GLN A 68 -10.24 -5.00 -15.79
N HIS A 69 -10.62 -6.03 -15.04
CA HIS A 69 -11.90 -6.03 -14.33
C HIS A 69 -11.99 -4.90 -13.27
N LEU A 70 -10.86 -4.57 -12.64
CA LEU A 70 -10.81 -3.48 -11.68
C LEU A 70 -10.97 -2.10 -12.34
N GLU A 71 -10.43 -1.91 -13.55
CA GLU A 71 -10.63 -0.70 -14.36
C GLU A 71 -12.11 -0.50 -14.69
N GLU A 72 -12.77 -1.55 -15.20
CA GLU A 72 -14.20 -1.52 -15.49
C GLU A 72 -15.04 -1.25 -14.24
N ALA A 73 -14.68 -1.89 -13.12
CA ALA A 73 -15.31 -1.65 -11.83
C ALA A 73 -15.09 -0.21 -11.35
N PHE A 74 -13.90 0.37 -11.55
CA PHE A 74 -13.62 1.75 -11.22
C PHE A 74 -14.51 2.71 -12.00
N VAL A 75 -14.58 2.56 -13.33
CA VAL A 75 -15.43 3.40 -14.19
C VAL A 75 -16.90 3.34 -13.73
N LYS A 76 -17.40 2.12 -13.47
CA LYS A 76 -18.78 1.92 -13.04
C LYS A 76 -19.08 2.49 -11.66
N CYS A 77 -18.19 2.28 -10.69
CA CYS A 77 -18.40 2.69 -9.30
C CYS A 77 -18.14 4.18 -9.08
N SER A 78 -17.13 4.74 -9.73
CA SER A 78 -16.79 6.17 -9.60
C SER A 78 -17.81 7.07 -10.30
N GLN A 79 -18.51 6.57 -11.32
CA GLN A 79 -19.41 7.35 -12.17
C GLN A 79 -18.72 8.58 -12.77
N GLY A 80 -17.44 8.42 -13.15
CA GLY A 80 -16.61 9.50 -13.71
C GLY A 80 -16.03 10.46 -12.66
N ARG A 81 -16.14 10.14 -11.37
CA ARG A 81 -15.52 10.93 -10.29
C ARG A 81 -14.10 10.45 -9.97
N SER A 82 -13.42 11.19 -9.10
CA SER A 82 -11.99 11.03 -8.85
C SER A 82 -11.59 9.71 -8.18
N TYR A 83 -12.49 9.13 -7.38
CA TYR A 83 -12.26 7.98 -6.49
C TYR A 83 -13.40 6.95 -6.59
N PHE A 84 -13.16 5.73 -6.10
CA PHE A 84 -14.25 4.74 -5.92
C PHE A 84 -15.31 5.26 -4.94
N GLY A 85 -14.91 6.08 -3.96
CA GLY A 85 -15.80 6.83 -3.06
C GLY A 85 -16.49 8.05 -3.69
N GLY A 86 -16.30 8.28 -4.98
CA GLY A 86 -16.83 9.45 -5.69
C GLY A 86 -15.85 10.62 -5.67
N ASP A 87 -16.26 11.75 -5.09
CA ASP A 87 -15.42 12.96 -5.04
C ASP A 87 -14.31 12.87 -3.98
N ASN A 88 -14.51 12.03 -2.96
CA ASN A 88 -13.59 11.85 -1.86
C ASN A 88 -13.12 10.39 -1.77
N MET A 89 -11.94 10.20 -1.19
CA MET A 89 -11.38 8.87 -0.96
C MET A 89 -12.28 8.06 -0.02
N GLY A 90 -12.76 6.91 -0.51
CA GLY A 90 -13.62 5.99 0.22
C GLY A 90 -12.88 4.74 0.71
N PHE A 91 -13.65 3.78 1.23
CA PHE A 91 -13.11 2.52 1.76
C PHE A 91 -12.30 1.73 0.72
N LEU A 92 -12.85 1.57 -0.49
CA LEU A 92 -12.17 0.83 -1.57
C LEU A 92 -10.86 1.51 -1.99
N ASP A 93 -10.84 2.84 -2.04
CA ASP A 93 -9.64 3.59 -2.37
C ASP A 93 -8.52 3.33 -1.35
N ILE A 94 -8.85 3.32 -0.05
CA ILE A 94 -7.88 3.06 1.02
C ILE A 94 -7.35 1.63 0.94
N VAL A 95 -8.25 0.65 0.75
CA VAL A 95 -7.88 -0.77 0.67
C VAL A 95 -6.99 -1.03 -0.54
N LEU A 96 -7.39 -0.60 -1.73
CA LEU A 96 -6.64 -0.84 -2.96
C LEU A 96 -5.37 0.02 -2.99
N GLY A 97 -5.47 1.31 -2.68
CA GLY A 97 -4.38 2.27 -2.73
C GLY A 97 -3.23 1.92 -1.78
N SER A 98 -3.52 1.28 -0.63
CA SER A 98 -2.49 0.78 0.29
C SER A 98 -1.53 -0.25 -0.32
N HIS A 99 -1.93 -0.93 -1.41
CA HIS A 99 -1.08 -1.90 -2.11
C HIS A 99 -0.19 -1.26 -3.17
N LEU A 100 -0.47 -0.03 -3.62
CA LEU A 100 0.22 0.61 -4.74
C LEU A 100 1.73 0.73 -4.50
N GLY A 101 2.17 0.86 -3.24
CA GLY A 101 3.59 0.93 -2.90
C GLY A 101 4.31 -0.37 -3.26
N TRP A 102 3.71 -1.51 -2.88
CA TRP A 102 4.21 -2.84 -3.21
C TRP A 102 4.05 -3.16 -4.70
N LEU A 103 3.00 -2.67 -5.34
CA LEU A 103 2.82 -2.82 -6.79
C LEU A 103 3.98 -2.15 -7.55
N LYS A 104 4.29 -0.89 -7.24
CA LYS A 104 5.45 -0.17 -7.82
C LYS A 104 6.78 -0.86 -7.52
N ALA A 105 6.92 -1.45 -6.34
CA ALA A 105 8.12 -2.22 -6.00
C ALA A 105 8.23 -3.50 -6.84
N ALA A 106 7.11 -4.22 -7.05
CA ALA A 106 7.06 -5.40 -7.88
C ALA A 106 7.35 -5.07 -9.36
N GLU A 107 6.78 -3.99 -9.89
CA GLU A 107 7.10 -3.46 -11.23
C GLU A 107 8.62 -3.26 -11.41
N LYS A 108 9.27 -2.61 -10.43
CA LYS A 108 10.71 -2.36 -10.45
C LYS A 108 11.55 -3.64 -10.36
N ILE A 109 11.11 -4.62 -9.59
CA ILE A 109 11.81 -5.91 -9.44
C ILE A 109 11.67 -6.76 -10.70
N ALA A 110 10.49 -6.79 -11.29
CA ALA A 110 10.18 -7.60 -12.47
C ALA A 110 10.54 -6.91 -13.79
N GLY A 111 10.79 -5.60 -13.79
CA GLY A 111 11.06 -4.83 -15.00
C GLY A 111 9.83 -4.66 -15.91
N VAL A 112 8.62 -4.74 -15.34
CA VAL A 112 7.35 -4.63 -16.08
C VAL A 112 6.53 -3.47 -15.53
N LYS A 113 5.75 -2.82 -16.40
CA LYS A 113 4.75 -1.82 -16.00
C LYS A 113 3.40 -2.52 -15.89
N VAL A 114 2.80 -2.50 -14.70
CA VAL A 114 1.54 -3.15 -14.36
C VAL A 114 0.38 -2.18 -14.51
N LEU A 115 0.52 -0.94 -13.99
CA LEU A 115 -0.42 0.15 -14.29
C LEU A 115 0.02 0.88 -15.55
N ASP A 116 -0.39 0.34 -16.69
CA ASP A 116 -0.14 0.91 -18.01
C ASP A 116 -1.31 1.82 -18.41
N GLU A 117 -1.06 3.12 -18.50
CA GLU A 117 -2.05 4.13 -18.88
C GLU A 117 -2.74 3.85 -20.22
N SER A 118 -2.08 3.15 -21.15
CA SER A 118 -2.69 2.76 -22.43
C SER A 118 -3.79 1.71 -22.29
N LYS A 119 -3.80 0.96 -21.17
CA LYS A 119 -4.73 -0.14 -20.89
C LYS A 119 -5.65 0.14 -19.71
N LEU A 120 -5.15 0.88 -18.73
CA LEU A 120 -5.77 1.15 -17.43
C LEU A 120 -5.71 2.67 -17.15
N PRO A 121 -6.22 3.53 -18.05
CA PRO A 121 -6.07 4.98 -17.94
C PRO A 121 -6.70 5.53 -16.65
N GLU A 122 -7.87 5.05 -16.26
CA GLU A 122 -8.60 5.58 -15.11
C GLU A 122 -7.97 5.14 -13.80
N LEU A 123 -7.55 3.87 -13.69
CA LEU A 123 -6.79 3.40 -12.53
C LEU A 123 -5.41 4.05 -12.43
N THR A 124 -4.76 4.35 -13.55
CA THR A 124 -3.47 5.07 -13.52
C THR A 124 -3.66 6.48 -12.98
N ALA A 125 -4.65 7.22 -13.50
CA ALA A 125 -4.96 8.56 -13.02
C ALA A 125 -5.45 8.56 -11.56
N TRP A 126 -6.23 7.55 -11.15
CA TRP A 126 -6.64 7.33 -9.77
C TRP A 126 -5.45 7.08 -8.84
N ALA A 127 -4.49 6.25 -9.26
CA ALA A 127 -3.31 5.95 -8.46
C ALA A 127 -2.46 7.22 -8.23
N ASP A 128 -2.29 8.05 -9.24
CA ASP A 128 -1.57 9.32 -9.11
C ASP A 128 -2.29 10.29 -8.17
N ARG A 129 -3.62 10.42 -8.29
CA ARG A 129 -4.45 11.20 -7.35
C ARG A 129 -4.36 10.65 -5.92
N PHE A 130 -4.34 9.33 -5.75
CA PHE A 130 -4.20 8.69 -4.44
C PHE A 130 -2.86 9.05 -3.79
N TYR A 131 -1.74 8.93 -4.51
CA TYR A 131 -0.41 9.30 -4.01
C TYR A 131 -0.27 10.78 -3.68
N ALA A 132 -0.90 11.66 -4.48
CA ALA A 132 -0.86 13.10 -4.26
C ALA A 132 -1.68 13.57 -3.04
N HIS A 133 -2.61 12.73 -2.56
CA HIS A 133 -3.50 13.09 -1.47
C HIS A 133 -2.73 13.33 -0.15
N HIS A 134 -3.04 14.42 0.55
CA HIS A 134 -2.32 14.85 1.77
C HIS A 134 -2.30 13.78 2.87
N ALA A 135 -3.38 13.01 3.03
CA ALA A 135 -3.45 11.91 3.99
C ALA A 135 -2.55 10.71 3.63
N VAL A 136 -2.05 10.63 2.39
CA VAL A 136 -1.33 9.47 1.84
C VAL A 136 0.15 9.76 1.58
N ARG A 137 0.47 10.93 1.01
CA ARG A 137 1.82 11.24 0.49
C ARG A 137 2.96 10.93 1.47
N ASP A 138 2.79 11.30 2.74
CA ASP A 138 3.85 11.14 3.75
C ASP A 138 3.80 9.77 4.47
N VAL A 139 2.84 8.92 4.09
CA VAL A 139 2.61 7.58 4.66
C VAL A 139 3.19 6.49 3.77
N MET A 140 3.01 6.67 2.47
CA MET A 140 3.36 5.65 1.50
C MET A 140 4.87 5.47 1.46
N PRO A 141 5.35 4.23 1.60
CA PRO A 141 6.78 3.98 1.59
C PRO A 141 7.38 4.21 0.20
N GLU A 142 8.58 4.76 0.18
CA GLU A 142 9.33 4.92 -1.06
C GLU A 142 9.57 3.56 -1.73
N THR A 143 9.38 3.51 -3.04
CA THR A 143 9.54 2.30 -3.84
C THR A 143 10.92 1.66 -3.66
N GLY A 144 11.98 2.47 -3.63
CA GLY A 144 13.35 1.97 -3.41
C GLY A 144 13.53 1.26 -2.07
N ARG A 145 12.92 1.82 -1.00
CA ARG A 145 12.98 1.25 0.35
C ARG A 145 12.25 -0.09 0.43
N LEU A 146 11.09 -0.23 -0.24
CA LEU A 146 10.36 -1.49 -0.33
C LEU A 146 11.14 -2.58 -1.09
N VAL A 147 11.81 -2.22 -2.19
CA VAL A 147 12.65 -3.16 -2.95
C VAL A 147 13.80 -3.67 -2.08
N GLN A 148 14.52 -2.77 -1.40
CA GLN A 148 15.60 -3.16 -0.48
C GLN A 148 15.09 -4.05 0.66
N PHE A 149 13.94 -3.70 1.25
CA PHE A 149 13.33 -4.48 2.32
C PHE A 149 12.93 -5.88 1.84
N ASN A 150 12.39 -6.03 0.64
CA ASN A 150 12.09 -7.33 0.05
C ASN A 150 13.36 -8.18 -0.17
N THR A 151 14.43 -7.58 -0.70
CA THR A 151 15.71 -8.27 -0.87
C THR A 151 16.26 -8.76 0.46
N TYR A 152 16.23 -7.91 1.49
CA TYR A 152 16.63 -8.28 2.85
C TYR A 152 15.79 -9.45 3.40
N LEU A 153 14.46 -9.36 3.30
CA LEU A 153 13.56 -10.41 3.78
C LEU A 153 13.80 -11.74 3.07
N ILE A 154 13.96 -11.75 1.74
CA ILE A 154 14.30 -12.96 0.98
C ILE A 154 15.61 -13.58 1.48
N GLY A 155 16.64 -12.75 1.73
CA GLY A 155 17.92 -13.21 2.27
C GLY A 155 17.78 -13.87 3.65
N VAL A 156 17.07 -13.23 4.58
CA VAL A 156 16.79 -13.77 5.92
C VAL A 156 16.00 -15.09 5.85
N LEU A 157 15.00 -15.16 4.97
CA LEU A 157 14.18 -16.36 4.81
C LEU A 157 14.99 -17.53 4.22
N LYS A 158 15.85 -17.28 3.23
CA LYS A 158 16.75 -18.29 2.67
C LYS A 158 17.72 -18.81 3.72
N ALA A 159 18.36 -17.92 4.49
CA ALA A 159 19.29 -18.31 5.56
C ALA A 159 18.60 -19.17 6.63
N LYS A 160 17.38 -18.83 7.03
CA LYS A 160 16.58 -19.64 7.97
C LYS A 160 16.16 -21.00 7.40
N ALA A 161 15.90 -21.09 6.10
CA ALA A 161 15.55 -22.35 5.45
C ALA A 161 16.77 -23.29 5.32
N SER A 162 17.98 -22.74 5.09
CA SER A 162 19.22 -23.52 5.01
C SER A 162 19.81 -23.92 6.38
N SER A 163 19.29 -23.36 7.47
CA SER A 163 19.70 -23.69 8.85
C SER A 163 18.81 -24.75 9.51
N LYS A 164 17.90 -25.38 8.75
CA LYS A 164 17.08 -26.54 9.14
C LYS A 164 17.54 -27.79 8.42
#